data_AF-A7T6G9-F1
#
_entry.id   AF-A7T6G9-F1
#
_cell.length_a   1.000
_cell.length_b   1.000
_cell.length_c   1.000
_cell.angle_alpha   90.00
_cell.angle_beta   90.00
_cell.angle_gamma   90.00
#
_symmetry.space_group_name_H-M   'P 1'
#
loop_
_entity.id
_entity.type
_entity.pdbx_description
1 polymer ?
#
loop_
_entity_poly.entity_id
_entity_poly.type
_entity_poly.pdbx_seq_one_letter_code
_entity_poly.pdbx_strand_id
1 'polypeptide(L)'
;VLRMVTFVCLLISVIALGFVLVTYSLFSELRTTPGKNLMNLSTAILLSQIFWLSGSGQVHDRTACTVVAILLHYFFLASFIW
;
A
#
# COMPACT_ATOMS: atom_id res chain seq x y z
N VAL A 1 1.95 15.43 -20.27
CA VAL A 1 0.60 15.45 -19.66
C VAL A 1 0.34 14.20 -18.82
N LEU A 2 0.40 12.98 -19.39
CA LEU A 2 0.14 11.73 -18.66
C LEU A 2 0.95 11.58 -17.36
N ARG A 3 2.27 11.79 -17.41
CA ARG A 3 3.16 11.69 -16.23
C ARG A 3 2.81 12.67 -15.11
N MET A 4 2.38 13.89 -15.45
CA MET A 4 1.97 14.90 -14.46
C MET A 4 0.69 14.47 -13.75
N VAL A 5 -0.30 14.00 -14.51
CA VAL A 5 -1.57 13.51 -13.95
C VAL A 5 -1.33 12.30 -13.06
N THR A 6 -0.54 11.32 -13.50
CA THR A 6 -0.20 10.13 -12.70
C THR A 6 0.49 10.50 -11.39
N PHE A 7 1.43 11.45 -11.43
CA PHE A 7 2.13 11.90 -10.23
C PHE A 7 1.19 12.56 -9.21
N VAL A 8 0.30 13.45 -9.66
CA VAL A 8 -0.70 14.10 -8.79
C VAL A 8 -1.67 13.07 -8.20
N CYS A 9 -2.18 12.14 -9.02
CA CYS A 9 -3.07 11.08 -8.54
C CYS A 9 -2.39 10.14 -7.54
N LEU A 10 -1.10 9.82 -7.74
CA LEU A 10 -0.30 9.04 -6.81
C LEU A 10 -0.14 9.76 -5.47
N LEU A 11 0.20 11.05 -5.47
CA LEU A 11 0.33 11.84 -4.23
C LEU A 11 -0.99 11.88 -3.44
N ILE A 12 -2.11 12.15 -4.11
CA ILE A 12 -3.44 12.14 -3.47
C ILE A 12 -3.73 10.78 -2.85
N SER A 13 -3.42 9.71 -3.58
CA SER A 13 -3.64 8.34 -3.10
C SER A 13 -2.78 8.00 -1.88
N VAL A 14 -1.49 8.37 -1.89
CA VAL A 14 -0.59 8.17 -0.75
C VAL A 14 -1.11 8.88 0.50
N ILE A 15 -1.56 10.13 0.35
CA ILE A 15 -2.13 10.90 1.47
C ILE A 15 -3.39 10.22 2.02
N ALA A 16 -4.32 9.83 1.14
CA ALA A 16 -5.55 9.16 1.54
C ALA A 16 -5.29 7.82 2.27
N LEU A 17 -4.38 7.00 1.73
CA LEU A 17 -3.97 5.73 2.36
C LEU A 17 -3.29 5.97 3.72
N GLY A 18 -2.47 7.01 3.83
CA GLY A 18 -1.90 7.44 5.10
C GLY A 18 -2.97 7.78 6.14
N PHE A 19 -3.99 8.55 5.76
CA PHE A 19 -5.13 8.86 6.64
C PHE A 19 -5.89 7.60 7.08
N VAL A 20 -6.11 6.65 6.17
CA VAL A 20 -6.73 5.35 6.51
C VAL A 20 -5.89 4.63 7.57
N LEU A 21 -4.58 4.49 7.35
CA LEU A 21 -3.68 3.84 8.31
C LEU A 21 -3.67 4.54 9.67
N VAL A 22 -3.61 5.87 9.69
CA VAL A 22 -3.64 6.67 10.93
C VAL A 22 -4.98 6.51 11.65
N THR A 23 -6.10 6.55 10.94
CA THR A 23 -7.45 6.37 11.53
C THR A 23 -7.57 5.01 12.19
N TYR A 24 -7.22 3.93 11.49
CA TYR A 24 -7.24 2.58 12.06
C TYR A 24 -6.15 2.34 13.14
N SER A 25 -5.11 3.19 13.20
CA SER A 25 -4.09 3.14 14.25
C SER A 25 -4.56 3.82 15.54
N LEU A 26 -5.26 4.95 15.42
CA LEU A 26 -5.81 5.73 16.53
C LEU A 26 -7.06 5.08 17.13
N PHE A 27 -7.93 4.52 16.30
CA PHE A 27 -9.16 3.86 16.74
C PHE A 27 -8.94 2.35 16.83
N SER A 28 -8.50 1.87 17.99
CA SER A 28 -8.36 0.43 18.27
C SER A 28 -9.68 -0.32 18.14
N GLU A 29 -10.80 0.34 18.38
CA GLU A 29 -12.17 -0.19 18.20
C GLU A 29 -12.46 -0.62 16.75
N LEU A 30 -11.84 0.04 15.75
CA LEU A 30 -11.99 -0.31 14.34
C LEU A 30 -11.05 -1.44 13.89
N ARG A 31 -10.17 -1.93 14.77
CA ARG A 31 -9.22 -3.02 14.50
C ARG A 31 -9.88 -4.40 14.61
N THR A 32 -11.03 -4.54 13.95
CA THR A 32 -11.68 -5.84 13.73
C THR A 32 -10.87 -6.65 12.72
N THR A 33 -11.14 -7.96 12.59
CA THR A 33 -10.52 -8.82 11.57
C THR A 33 -10.52 -8.22 10.15
N PRO A 34 -11.66 -7.70 9.62
CA PRO A 34 -11.65 -7.01 8.34
C PRO A 34 -10.90 -5.67 8.36
N GLY A 35 -10.90 -4.94 9.49
CA GLY A 35 -10.13 -3.70 9.65
C GLY A 35 -8.61 -3.92 9.56
N LYS A 36 -8.09 -5.00 10.17
CA LYS A 36 -6.67 -5.39 10.05
C LYS A 36 -6.31 -5.75 8.61
N ASN A 37 -7.21 -6.43 7.89
CA ASN A 37 -7.00 -6.73 6.47
C ASN A 37 -6.91 -5.45 5.63
N LEU A 38 -7.81 -4.48 5.87
CA LEU A 38 -7.81 -3.19 5.17
C LEU A 38 -6.57 -2.35 5.46
N MET A 39 -6.10 -2.26 6.71
CA MET A 39 -4.83 -1.59 7.03
C MET A 39 -3.68 -2.20 6.24
N ASN A 40 -3.70 -3.50 6.13
CA ASN A 40 -2.61 -4.24 5.57
C ASN A 40 -2.58 -4.18 4.03
N LEU A 41 -3.74 -4.29 3.38
CA LEU A 41 -3.93 -4.00 1.96
C LEU A 41 -3.52 -2.55 1.65
N SER A 42 -3.93 -1.59 2.50
CA SER A 42 -3.59 -0.17 2.34
C SER A 42 -2.07 0.05 2.42
N THR A 43 -1.38 -0.67 3.30
CA THR A 43 0.08 -0.63 3.43
C THR A 43 0.75 -1.19 2.17
N ALA A 44 0.26 -2.31 1.63
CA ALA A 44 0.78 -2.90 0.40
C ALA A 44 0.62 -1.97 -0.80
N ILE A 45 -0.53 -1.29 -0.93
CA ILE A 45 -0.76 -0.30 -1.99
C ILE A 45 0.15 0.92 -1.80
N LEU A 46 0.31 1.41 -0.57
CA LEU A 46 1.17 2.57 -0.29
C LEU A 46 2.63 2.26 -0.66
N LEU A 47 3.13 1.07 -0.32
CA LEU A 47 4.46 0.61 -0.72
C LEU A 47 4.60 0.54 -2.24
N SER A 48 3.61 -0.01 -2.96
CA SER A 48 3.69 -0.09 -4.43
C SER A 48 3.73 1.30 -5.08
N GLN A 49 3.01 2.29 -4.52
CA GLN A 49 3.05 3.68 -4.98
C GLN A 49 4.41 4.34 -4.71
N ILE A 50 5.01 4.11 -3.54
CA ILE A 50 6.37 4.58 -3.22
C ILE A 50 7.40 3.95 -4.17
N PHE A 51 7.25 2.67 -4.51
CA PHE A 51 8.11 2.00 -5.48
C PHE A 51 7.91 2.54 -6.90
N TRP A 52 6.69 2.86 -7.31
CA TRP A 52 6.47 3.52 -8.59
C TRP A 52 7.17 4.89 -8.64
N LEU A 53 7.07 5.69 -7.56
CA LEU A 53 7.79 6.97 -7.47
C LEU A 53 9.31 6.77 -7.50
N SER A 54 9.85 5.84 -6.71
CA SER A 54 11.30 5.58 -6.62
C SER A 54 11.86 4.93 -7.89
N GLY A 55 11.12 3.98 -8.47
CA GLY A 55 11.49 3.23 -9.66
C GLY A 55 11.37 4.02 -10.96
N SER A 56 10.63 5.14 -10.97
CA SER A 56 10.64 6.08 -12.09
C SER A 56 12.02 6.70 -12.36
N GLY A 57 12.93 6.63 -11.38
CA GLY A 57 14.34 7.00 -11.52
C GLY A 57 15.29 5.80 -11.67
N GLN A 58 15.01 4.65 -11.05
CA GLN A 58 15.91 3.48 -11.04
C GLN A 58 15.13 2.16 -11.17
N VAL A 59 15.03 1.64 -12.40
CA VAL A 59 14.23 0.46 -12.78
C VAL A 59 14.91 -0.88 -12.41
N HIS A 60 15.92 -0.89 -11.52
CA HIS A 60 16.84 -2.03 -11.37
C HIS A 60 16.55 -2.95 -10.18
N ASP A 61 15.83 -2.50 -9.15
CA ASP A 61 15.64 -3.30 -7.93
C ASP A 61 14.50 -4.32 -8.06
N ARG A 62 14.76 -5.41 -8.79
CA ARG A 62 13.86 -6.59 -8.87
C ARG A 62 13.46 -7.12 -7.49
N THR A 63 14.37 -7.02 -6.53
CA THR A 63 14.19 -7.41 -5.11
C THR A 63 12.98 -6.71 -4.47
N ALA A 64 12.81 -5.41 -4.70
CA ALA A 64 11.68 -4.65 -4.16
C ALA A 64 10.32 -5.15 -4.69
N CYS A 65 10.24 -5.36 -6.00
CA CYS A 65 9.02 -5.88 -6.64
C CYS A 65 8.66 -7.27 -6.10
N THR A 66 9.66 -8.15 -5.97
CA THR A 66 9.48 -9.50 -5.41
C THR A 66 9.02 -9.45 -3.96
N VAL A 67 9.60 -8.60 -3.12
CA VAL A 67 9.18 -8.45 -1.71
C VAL A 67 7.73 -7.98 -1.60
N VAL A 68 7.32 -6.99 -2.41
CA VAL A 68 5.92 -6.52 -2.44
C VAL A 68 4.98 -7.64 -2.92
N ALA A 69 5.34 -8.38 -3.96
CA ALA A 69 4.54 -9.49 -4.46
C ALA A 69 4.36 -10.58 -3.39
N ILE A 70 5.43 -10.93 -2.67
CA ILE A 70 5.39 -11.91 -1.57
C ILE A 70 4.50 -11.40 -0.43
N LEU A 71 4.68 -10.15 0.00
CA LEU A 71 3.86 -9.53 1.04
C LEU A 71 2.38 -9.57 0.64
N LEU A 72 2.05 -9.13 -0.58
CA LEU A 72 0.68 -9.08 -1.07
C LEU A 72 0.04 -10.47 -1.14
N HIS A 73 0.80 -11.48 -1.54
CA HIS A 73 0.34 -12.88 -1.54
C HIS A 73 0.08 -13.38 -0.12
N TYR A 74 1.05 -13.21 0.79
CA TYR A 74 0.90 -13.61 2.19
C TYR A 74 -0.32 -12.96 2.84
N PHE A 75 -0.56 -11.68 2.54
CA PHE A 75 -1.66 -10.92 3.08
C PHE A 75 -3.03 -11.30 2.52
N PHE A 76 -3.09 -11.64 1.24
CA PHE A 76 -4.27 -12.24 0.65
C PHE A 76 -4.60 -13.55 1.36
N LEU A 77 -3.63 -14.46 1.52
CA LEU A 77 -3.84 -15.72 2.25
C LEU A 77 -4.29 -15.48 3.70
N ALA A 78 -3.68 -14.52 4.40
CA ALA A 78 -4.07 -14.16 5.76
C ALA A 78 -5.52 -13.67 5.84
N SER A 79 -6.05 -13.00 4.81
CA SER A 79 -7.46 -12.57 4.74
C SER A 79 -8.47 -13.70 4.55
N PHE A 80 -8.07 -14.85 4.00
CA PHE A 80 -8.96 -16.01 3.80
C PHE A 80 -8.88 -17.02 4.95
N ILE A 81 -7.80 -16.99 5.71
CA ILE A 81 -7.54 -17.89 6.84
C ILE A 81 -8.17 -17.38 8.15
N TRP A 82 -8.46 -16.08 8.24
CA TRP A 82 -9.03 -15.40 9.40
C TRP A 82 -10.48 -14.96 9.15
#